data_AF-L8GGY0-F1
#
_entry.id   AF-L8GGY0-F1
#
_cell.length_a   1.000
_cell.length_b   1.000
_cell.length_c   1.000
_cell.angle_alpha   90.00
_cell.angle_beta   90.00
_cell.angle_gamma   90.00
#
_symmetry.space_group_name_H-M   'P 1'
#
loop_
_entity.id
_entity.type
_entity.pdbx_description
1 polymer ?
#
loop_
_entity_poly.entity_id
_entity_poly.type
_entity_poly.pdbx_seq_one_letter_code
_entity_poly.pdbx_strand_id
1 'polypeptide(L)'
;MSLDYTGFKLGEKKILKDKEQFFDAAQKQIKDKLGADWQLVVDWPTIEKLTGDTGTNERAKNERKYLGGCVYQNYCRSLGEEISKWGAEIVEAVNDAITDKKIIVTMDPVHVDARYSVKVGKSIEVLIQQEKICYEYAASDPNSVTATVEKSL
;
A
#
# COMPACT_ATOMS: atom_id res chain seq x y z
N MET A 1 -3.41 4.71 -15.97
CA MET A 1 -2.30 5.53 -15.44
C MET A 1 -1.05 4.66 -15.45
N SER A 2 0.11 5.12 -15.89
CA SER A 2 1.35 4.34 -15.82
C SER A 2 2.01 4.58 -14.45
N LEU A 3 2.49 3.52 -13.80
CA LEU A 3 3.16 3.60 -12.50
C LEU A 3 4.61 4.08 -12.66
N ASP A 4 5.07 4.91 -11.73
CA ASP A 4 6.40 5.51 -11.79
C ASP A 4 7.48 4.59 -11.24
N TYR A 5 8.09 3.81 -12.14
CA TYR A 5 9.25 2.97 -11.82
C TYR A 5 10.59 3.65 -12.12
N THR A 6 10.66 4.98 -12.01
CA THR A 6 11.95 5.68 -12.08
C THR A 6 12.89 5.16 -10.98
N GLY A 7 14.18 5.02 -11.28
CA GLY A 7 15.18 4.43 -10.36
C GLY A 7 15.30 2.90 -10.42
N PHE A 8 14.25 2.17 -10.82
CA PHE A 8 14.34 0.71 -11.00
C PHE A 8 15.11 0.32 -12.27
N LYS A 9 15.87 -0.77 -12.19
CA LYS A 9 16.58 -1.39 -13.33
C LYS A 9 15.59 -2.14 -14.22
N LEU A 10 15.95 -2.36 -15.50
CA LEU A 10 15.03 -2.97 -16.49
C LEU A 10 14.47 -4.33 -16.05
N GLY A 11 15.30 -5.20 -15.46
CA GLY A 11 14.86 -6.49 -14.94
C GLY A 11 13.88 -6.37 -13.77
N GLU A 12 14.08 -5.37 -12.91
CA GLU A 12 13.18 -5.09 -11.77
C GLU A 12 11.83 -4.58 -12.28
N LYS A 13 11.83 -3.66 -13.25
CA LYS A 13 10.60 -3.16 -13.89
C LYS A 13 9.77 -4.29 -14.50
N LYS A 14 10.40 -5.31 -15.08
CA LYS A 14 9.69 -6.49 -15.59
C LYS A 14 8.99 -7.26 -14.48
N ILE A 15 9.70 -7.55 -13.38
CA ILE A 15 9.15 -8.27 -12.22
C ILE A 15 7.98 -7.50 -11.58
N LEU A 16 8.08 -6.17 -11.52
CA LEU A 16 6.99 -5.32 -11.03
C LEU A 16 5.77 -5.42 -11.96
N LYS A 17 5.97 -5.25 -13.26
CA LYS A 17 4.90 -5.34 -14.28
C LYS A 17 4.19 -6.68 -14.30
N ASP A 18 4.92 -7.79 -14.13
CA ASP A 18 4.34 -9.14 -14.08
C ASP A 18 3.35 -9.35 -12.92
N LYS A 19 3.29 -8.39 -11.97
CA LYS A 19 2.42 -8.42 -10.79
C LYS A 19 1.39 -7.28 -10.75
N GLU A 20 1.39 -6.37 -11.72
CA GLU A 20 0.48 -5.20 -11.76
C GLU A 20 -1.01 -5.59 -11.75
N GLN A 21 -1.36 -6.78 -12.25
CA GLN A 21 -2.74 -7.29 -12.20
C GLN A 21 -3.36 -7.28 -10.79
N PHE A 22 -2.55 -7.42 -9.72
CA PHE A 22 -3.04 -7.33 -8.35
C PHE A 22 -3.33 -5.89 -7.92
N PHE A 23 -2.56 -4.93 -8.43
CA PHE A 23 -2.85 -3.51 -8.25
C PHE A 23 -4.15 -3.12 -8.97
N ASP A 24 -4.31 -3.53 -10.23
CA ASP A 24 -5.50 -3.20 -11.02
C ASP A 24 -6.78 -3.79 -10.40
N ALA A 25 -6.72 -5.03 -9.91
CA ALA A 25 -7.83 -5.66 -9.21
C ALA A 25 -8.19 -4.91 -7.91
N ALA A 26 -7.20 -4.54 -7.11
CA ALA A 26 -7.42 -3.78 -5.88
C ALA A 26 -7.96 -2.37 -6.14
N GLN A 27 -7.40 -1.66 -7.12
CA GLN A 27 -7.86 -0.35 -7.58
C GLN A 27 -9.32 -0.40 -8.02
N LYS A 28 -9.73 -1.47 -8.70
CA LYS A 28 -11.13 -1.69 -9.07
C LYS A 28 -12.00 -1.89 -7.83
N GLN A 29 -11.63 -2.79 -6.92
CA GLN A 29 -12.39 -3.04 -5.69
C GLN A 29 -12.58 -1.78 -4.85
N ILE A 30 -11.53 -0.96 -4.72
CA ILE A 30 -11.57 0.31 -4.00
C ILE A 30 -12.55 1.28 -4.68
N LYS A 31 -12.51 1.41 -6.00
CA LYS A 31 -13.43 2.30 -6.74
C LYS A 31 -14.87 1.82 -6.70
N ASP A 32 -15.09 0.52 -6.86
CA ASP A 32 -16.42 -0.09 -6.78
C ASP A 32 -17.05 0.14 -5.40
N LYS A 33 -16.21 0.25 -4.35
CA LYS A 33 -16.67 0.44 -2.98
C LYS A 33 -16.82 1.89 -2.55
N LEU A 34 -15.83 2.73 -2.84
CA LEU A 34 -15.72 4.09 -2.30
C LEU A 34 -16.15 5.17 -3.30
N GLY A 35 -16.14 4.88 -4.60
CA GLY A 35 -16.42 5.84 -5.67
C GLY A 35 -15.33 5.87 -6.74
N ALA A 36 -15.70 6.25 -7.97
CA ALA A 36 -14.80 6.23 -9.13
C ALA A 36 -13.64 7.24 -9.05
N ASP A 37 -13.78 8.26 -8.19
CA ASP A 37 -12.80 9.28 -7.86
C ASP A 37 -11.64 8.74 -6.99
N TRP A 38 -11.86 7.64 -6.27
CA TRP A 38 -10.83 7.05 -5.42
C TRP A 38 -9.68 6.41 -6.19
N GLN A 39 -8.47 6.57 -5.66
CA GLN A 39 -7.24 6.04 -6.24
C GLN A 39 -6.42 5.23 -5.23
N LEU A 40 -5.99 4.05 -5.65
CA LEU A 40 -4.89 3.33 -5.03
C LEU A 40 -3.60 3.86 -5.64
N VAL A 41 -2.66 4.28 -4.80
CA VAL A 41 -1.36 4.80 -5.21
C VAL A 41 -0.30 3.95 -4.56
N VAL A 42 0.70 3.54 -5.34
CA VAL A 42 1.93 2.96 -4.79
C VAL A 42 3.04 3.97 -4.99
N ASP A 43 3.63 4.42 -3.87
CA ASP A 43 4.74 5.37 -3.86
C ASP A 43 6.06 4.65 -4.17
N TRP A 44 6.18 4.23 -5.42
CA TRP A 44 7.38 3.58 -5.95
C TRP A 44 8.64 4.42 -5.78
N PRO A 45 8.66 5.76 -5.95
CA PRO A 45 9.85 6.57 -5.67
C PRO A 45 10.40 6.41 -4.25
N THR A 46 9.54 6.45 -3.22
CA THR A 46 9.97 6.21 -1.83
C THR A 46 10.43 4.77 -1.64
N ILE A 47 9.72 3.80 -2.21
CA ILE A 47 10.08 2.38 -2.12
C ILE A 47 11.44 2.12 -2.78
N GLU A 48 11.68 2.73 -3.94
CA GLU A 48 12.92 2.66 -4.69
C GLU A 48 14.07 3.18 -3.84
N LYS A 49 13.92 4.39 -3.28
CA LYS A 49 14.94 5.04 -2.45
C LYS A 49 15.37 4.20 -1.24
N LEU A 50 14.41 3.56 -0.57
CA LEU A 50 14.64 2.81 0.68
C LEU A 50 15.10 1.36 0.44
N THR A 51 14.81 0.78 -0.73
CA THR A 51 15.26 -0.58 -1.09
C THR A 51 16.46 -0.59 -2.05
N GLY A 52 16.77 0.56 -2.65
CA GLY A 52 17.82 0.71 -3.66
C GLY A 52 19.21 0.90 -3.06
N ASP A 53 20.15 1.32 -3.91
CA ASP A 53 21.57 1.43 -3.54
C ASP A 53 21.83 2.42 -2.40
N THR A 54 20.92 3.38 -2.18
CA THR A 54 20.98 4.38 -1.11
C THR A 54 20.26 3.96 0.18
N GLY A 55 19.56 2.83 0.17
CA GLY A 55 18.87 2.31 1.35
C GLY A 55 19.85 1.89 2.44
N THR A 56 19.51 2.12 3.70
CA THR A 56 20.33 1.72 4.86
C THR A 56 19.90 0.39 5.45
N ASN A 57 18.75 -0.15 5.05
CA ASN A 57 18.23 -1.41 5.57
C ASN A 57 18.62 -2.59 4.65
N GLU A 58 19.49 -3.48 5.15
CA GLU A 58 20.00 -4.60 4.37
C GLU A 58 18.91 -5.62 3.99
N ARG A 59 17.90 -5.79 4.84
CA ARG A 59 16.80 -6.71 4.51
C ARG A 59 15.97 -6.18 3.34
N ALA A 60 15.58 -4.91 3.37
CA ALA A 60 14.84 -4.28 2.28
C ALA A 60 15.61 -4.33 0.94
N LYS A 61 16.92 -4.13 0.98
CA LYS A 61 17.81 -4.26 -0.20
C LYS A 61 17.81 -5.68 -0.75
N ASN A 62 17.99 -6.68 0.11
CA ASN A 62 18.02 -8.09 -0.29
C ASN A 62 16.67 -8.59 -0.83
N GLU A 63 15.57 -8.05 -0.31
CA GLU A 63 14.20 -8.39 -0.70
C GLU A 63 13.70 -7.60 -1.92
N ARG A 64 14.46 -6.62 -2.44
CA ARG A 64 14.08 -5.76 -3.58
C ARG A 64 13.60 -6.55 -4.81
N LYS A 65 14.22 -7.69 -5.09
CA LYS A 65 13.83 -8.59 -6.21
C LYS A 65 12.42 -9.18 -6.08
N TYR A 66 11.79 -9.11 -4.91
CA TYR A 66 10.45 -9.63 -4.64
C TYR A 66 9.39 -8.54 -4.55
N LEU A 67 9.73 -7.26 -4.74
CA LEU A 67 8.83 -6.12 -4.54
C LEU A 67 7.49 -6.24 -5.29
N GLY A 68 7.47 -6.83 -6.48
CA GLY A 68 6.21 -7.03 -7.22
C GLY A 68 5.23 -7.92 -6.45
N GLY A 69 5.72 -9.03 -5.87
CA GLY A 69 4.91 -9.87 -4.99
C GLY A 69 4.63 -9.19 -3.65
N CYS A 70 5.65 -8.63 -3.03
CA CYS A 70 5.52 -8.04 -1.71
C CYS A 70 4.53 -6.87 -1.72
N VAL A 71 4.67 -5.89 -2.61
CA VAL A 71 3.81 -4.70 -2.63
C VAL A 71 2.45 -4.97 -3.28
N TYR A 72 2.41 -5.59 -4.47
CA TYR A 72 1.14 -5.77 -5.17
C TYR A 72 0.33 -6.95 -4.63
N GLN A 73 0.96 -8.12 -4.51
CA GLN A 73 0.25 -9.33 -4.10
C GLN A 73 -0.06 -9.35 -2.60
N ASN A 74 0.87 -8.90 -1.73
CA ASN A 74 0.63 -8.97 -0.29
C ASN A 74 -0.11 -7.76 0.26
N TYR A 75 0.17 -6.54 -0.23
CA TYR A 75 -0.47 -5.32 0.28
C TYR A 75 -1.65 -4.90 -0.59
N CYS A 76 -1.44 -4.57 -1.87
CA CYS A 76 -2.51 -4.00 -2.70
C CYS A 76 -3.73 -4.92 -2.79
N ARG A 77 -3.52 -6.20 -3.11
CA ARG A 77 -4.61 -7.20 -3.15
C ARG A 77 -5.38 -7.26 -1.82
N SER A 78 -4.65 -7.40 -0.71
CA SER A 78 -5.27 -7.55 0.63
C SER A 78 -6.05 -6.30 1.03
N LEU A 79 -5.55 -5.11 0.69
CA LEU A 79 -6.25 -3.84 0.91
C LEU A 79 -7.56 -3.77 0.10
N GLY A 80 -7.52 -4.16 -1.18
CA GLY A 80 -8.73 -4.24 -2.00
C GLY A 80 -9.76 -5.21 -1.42
N GLU A 81 -9.32 -6.39 -0.98
CA GLU A 81 -10.17 -7.40 -0.35
C GLU A 81 -10.76 -6.92 0.98
N GLU A 82 -9.99 -6.24 1.81
CA GLU A 82 -10.45 -5.65 3.07
C GLU A 82 -11.49 -4.55 2.85
N ILE A 83 -11.17 -3.55 2.05
CA ILE A 83 -12.03 -2.38 1.81
C ILE A 83 -13.36 -2.81 1.18
N SER A 84 -13.33 -3.78 0.25
CA SER A 84 -14.55 -4.31 -0.38
C SER A 84 -15.61 -4.79 0.62
N LYS A 85 -15.19 -5.16 1.84
CA LYS A 85 -16.06 -5.67 2.92
C LYS A 85 -16.64 -4.58 3.81
N TRP A 86 -16.23 -3.31 3.65
CA TRP A 86 -16.70 -2.23 4.53
C TRP A 86 -18.21 -2.05 4.51
N GLY A 87 -18.79 -1.71 5.66
CA GLY A 87 -20.20 -1.34 5.77
C GLY A 87 -20.47 0.05 5.18
N ALA A 88 -21.75 0.39 4.97
CA ALA A 88 -22.15 1.71 4.47
C ALA A 88 -21.65 2.85 5.38
N GLU A 89 -21.71 2.66 6.70
CA GLU A 89 -21.28 3.65 7.70
C GLU A 89 -19.79 4.02 7.55
N ILE A 90 -18.91 3.03 7.40
CA ILE A 90 -17.48 3.26 7.17
C ILE A 90 -17.25 3.97 5.83
N VAL A 91 -17.97 3.55 4.77
CA VAL A 91 -17.84 4.16 3.44
C VAL A 91 -18.25 5.63 3.46
N GLU A 92 -19.34 5.97 4.15
CA GLU A 92 -19.81 7.35 4.30
C GLU A 92 -18.81 8.19 5.10
N ALA A 93 -18.40 7.72 6.29
CA ALA A 93 -17.43 8.42 7.14
C ALA A 93 -16.10 8.69 6.41
N VAL A 94 -15.58 7.69 5.69
CA VAL A 94 -14.36 7.81 4.89
C VAL A 94 -14.55 8.79 3.72
N ASN A 95 -15.71 8.78 3.08
CA ASN A 95 -15.99 9.71 1.99
C ASN A 95 -16.12 11.16 2.46
N ASP A 96 -16.62 11.39 3.67
CA ASP A 96 -16.73 12.74 4.21
C ASP A 96 -15.39 13.27 4.72
N ALA A 97 -14.59 12.41 5.36
CA ALA A 97 -13.35 12.82 6.01
C ALA A 97 -12.14 12.92 5.05
N ILE A 98 -12.02 12.01 4.08
CA ILE A 98 -10.81 11.86 3.26
C ILE A 98 -10.93 12.68 1.97
N THR A 99 -10.31 13.85 1.96
CA THR A 99 -10.44 14.84 0.87
C THR A 99 -9.68 14.47 -0.40
N ASP A 100 -8.54 13.79 -0.28
CA ASP A 100 -7.67 13.51 -1.43
C ASP A 100 -8.10 12.25 -2.17
N LYS A 101 -9.06 11.49 -1.62
CA LYS A 101 -9.63 10.26 -2.20
C LYS A 101 -8.55 9.25 -2.59
N LYS A 102 -7.54 9.10 -1.73
CA LYS A 102 -6.36 8.26 -1.98
C LYS A 102 -6.11 7.28 -0.86
N ILE A 103 -5.72 6.09 -1.26
CA ILE A 103 -5.09 5.08 -0.42
C ILE A 103 -3.68 4.90 -0.95
N ILE A 104 -2.67 5.22 -0.14
CA ILE A 104 -1.27 5.27 -0.54
C ILE A 104 -0.52 4.13 0.15
N VAL A 105 0.05 3.23 -0.64
CA VAL A 105 1.00 2.22 -0.15
C VAL A 105 2.40 2.78 -0.32
N THR A 106 3.11 2.97 0.79
CA THR A 106 4.48 3.48 0.84
C THR A 106 5.29 2.70 1.87
N MET A 107 6.50 3.16 2.18
CA MET A 107 7.38 2.52 3.15
C MET A 107 7.86 3.54 4.18
N ASP A 108 7.94 3.11 5.44
CA ASP A 108 8.36 3.95 6.56
C ASP A 108 9.89 3.87 6.74
N PRO A 109 10.59 5.02 6.79
CA PRO A 109 11.98 5.05 7.22
C PRO A 109 12.15 4.79 8.73
N VAL A 110 11.10 4.99 9.54
CA VAL A 110 11.14 4.84 10.99
C VAL A 110 10.82 3.40 11.38
N HIS A 111 11.67 2.79 12.21
CA HIS A 111 11.44 1.45 12.73
C HIS A 111 10.27 1.44 13.73
N VAL A 112 9.27 0.60 13.46
CA VAL A 112 8.26 0.20 14.46
C VAL A 112 8.15 -1.31 14.53
N ASP A 113 7.80 -1.83 15.72
CA ASP A 113 7.55 -3.26 15.90
C ASP A 113 6.15 -3.69 15.41
N ALA A 114 5.84 -3.34 14.16
CA ALA A 114 4.66 -3.77 13.42
C ALA A 114 5.07 -4.12 11.99
N ARG A 115 4.21 -4.76 11.19
CA ARG A 115 4.52 -5.03 9.75
C ARG A 115 4.37 -3.77 8.91
N TYR A 116 3.41 -2.95 9.29
CA TYR A 116 3.06 -1.69 8.68
C TYR A 116 2.42 -0.81 9.76
N SER A 117 2.35 0.49 9.49
CA SER A 117 1.49 1.42 10.22
C SER A 117 0.48 2.03 9.26
N VAL A 118 -0.64 2.52 9.78
CA VAL A 118 -1.65 3.23 8.99
C VAL A 118 -1.81 4.64 9.55
N LYS A 119 -1.84 5.64 8.66
CA LYS A 119 -2.16 7.02 8.99
C LYS A 119 -3.42 7.44 8.24
N VAL A 120 -4.36 8.06 8.95
CA VAL A 120 -5.60 8.60 8.39
C VAL A 120 -5.52 10.12 8.50
N GLY A 121 -5.59 10.79 7.35
CA GLY A 121 -5.55 12.24 7.24
C GLY A 121 -6.30 12.69 5.98
N LYS A 122 -5.67 13.52 5.15
CA LYS A 122 -6.24 13.86 3.83
C LYS A 122 -6.30 12.67 2.87
N SER A 123 -5.45 11.68 3.09
CA SER A 123 -5.41 10.36 2.47
C SER A 123 -5.28 9.28 3.55
N ILE A 124 -5.50 8.02 3.17
CA ILE A 124 -5.15 6.87 3.99
C ILE A 124 -3.78 6.38 3.54
N GLU A 125 -2.78 6.39 4.41
CA GLU A 125 -1.41 5.95 4.11
C GLU A 125 -1.09 4.65 4.84
N VAL A 126 -0.68 3.63 4.10
CA VAL A 126 -0.19 2.34 4.60
C VAL A 126 1.33 2.34 4.47
N LEU A 127 2.02 2.46 5.59
CA LEU A 127 3.48 2.59 5.64
C LEU A 127 4.11 1.25 6.02
N ILE A 128 4.61 0.53 5.02
CA ILE A 128 5.27 -0.76 5.17
C ILE A 128 6.59 -0.58 5.92
N GLN A 129 6.93 -1.47 6.86
CA GLN A 129 8.23 -1.43 7.54
C GLN A 129 9.32 -2.08 6.67
N GLN A 130 10.47 -1.41 6.53
CA GLN A 130 11.59 -1.87 5.70
C GLN A 130 12.02 -3.31 5.99
N GLU A 131 12.11 -3.69 7.27
CA GLU A 131 12.51 -5.05 7.70
C GLU A 131 11.44 -6.11 7.49
N LYS A 132 10.21 -5.70 7.22
CA LYS A 132 9.04 -6.57 7.07
C LYS A 132 8.38 -6.37 5.70
N ILE A 133 9.13 -5.86 4.71
CA ILE A 133 8.59 -5.47 3.39
C ILE A 133 7.90 -6.62 2.67
N CYS A 134 8.40 -7.85 2.81
CA CYS A 134 7.77 -9.04 2.22
C CYS A 134 6.85 -9.83 3.15
N TYR A 135 6.55 -9.32 4.34
CA TYR A 135 5.54 -9.94 5.20
C TYR A 135 4.15 -9.68 4.62
N GLU A 136 3.24 -10.63 4.83
CA GLU A 136 1.87 -10.49 4.38
C GLU A 136 1.13 -9.42 5.19
N TYR A 137 0.31 -8.62 4.50
CA TYR A 137 -0.66 -7.75 5.15
C TYR A 137 -1.67 -8.60 5.92
N ALA A 138 -1.87 -8.28 7.19
CA ALA A 138 -2.85 -8.95 8.03
C ALA A 138 -4.04 -8.02 8.27
N ALA A 139 -5.17 -8.27 7.60
CA ALA A 139 -6.38 -7.46 7.77
C ALA A 139 -7.00 -7.58 9.17
N SER A 140 -6.67 -8.65 9.91
CA SER A 140 -7.04 -8.84 11.31
C SER A 140 -6.09 -8.16 12.30
N ASP A 141 -5.02 -7.51 11.83
CA ASP A 141 -4.10 -6.78 12.70
C ASP A 141 -4.83 -5.59 13.33
N PRO A 142 -4.62 -5.28 14.62
CA PRO A 142 -5.24 -4.11 15.26
C PRO A 142 -4.84 -2.76 14.65
N ASN A 143 -3.83 -2.75 13.76
CA ASN A 143 -3.38 -1.61 12.98
C ASN A 143 -3.81 -1.67 11.50
N SER A 144 -4.73 -2.56 11.11
CA SER A 144 -5.27 -2.62 9.75
C SER A 144 -5.93 -1.31 9.35
N VAL A 145 -6.17 -1.13 8.05
CA VAL A 145 -6.84 0.08 7.56
C VAL A 145 -8.24 0.21 8.16
N THR A 146 -9.02 -0.87 8.21
CA THR A 146 -10.35 -0.86 8.83
C THR A 146 -10.26 -0.44 10.30
N ALA A 147 -9.41 -1.12 11.07
CA ALA A 147 -9.29 -0.86 12.51
C ALA A 147 -8.77 0.55 12.81
N THR A 148 -7.93 1.12 11.94
CA THR A 148 -7.40 2.48 12.09
C THR A 148 -8.43 3.52 11.70
N VAL A 149 -9.18 3.29 10.61
CA VAL A 149 -10.29 4.17 10.18
C VAL A 149 -11.36 4.26 11.25
N GLU A 150 -11.83 3.12 11.78
CA GLU A 150 -12.87 3.07 12.83
C GLU A 150 -12.47 3.77 14.13
N LYS A 151 -11.17 3.90 14.41
CA LYS A 151 -10.66 4.63 15.58
C LYS A 151 -10.45 6.12 15.32
N SER A 152 -10.28 6.50 14.05
CA SER A 152 -9.82 7.84 13.67
C SER A 152 -10.93 8.76 13.18
N LEU A 153 -12.05 8.20 12.72
CA LEU A 153 -13.22 8.89 12.20
C LEU A 153 -14.42 8.65 13.12
#